data_AF-A0A182C7U7-F1
#
_entry.id   AF-A0A182C7U7-F1
#
_cell.length_a   1.000
_cell.length_b   1.000
_cell.length_c   1.000
_cell.angle_alpha   90.00
_cell.angle_beta   90.00
_cell.angle_gamma   90.00
#
_symmetry.space_group_name_H-M   'P 1'
#
loop_
_entity.id
_entity.type
_entity.pdbx_description
1 polymer ?
#
loop_
_entity_poly.entity_id
_entity_poly.type
_entity_poly.pdbx_seq_one_letter_code
_entity_poly.pdbx_strand_id
1 'polypeptide(L)'
;MKSNILDEEATKLQTSLDYIISRNWNGLSEILDEHTIYFLTSVPQYTEEGFTGFATITQMIFFDETSKRVIYTFPATPDGTVTSVIAENISDIDFSAGGETQWLTYDATLSYEGVIRRTNGAVRFF
;
A
#
# COMPACT_ATOMS: atom_id res chain seq x y z
N MET A 1 -18.58 4.74 -20.48
CA MET A 1 -17.73 5.66 -19.67
C MET A 1 -17.53 5.18 -18.24
N LYS A 2 -18.56 4.70 -17.52
CA LYS A 2 -18.45 4.24 -16.11
C LYS A 2 -17.54 3.01 -15.87
N SER A 3 -17.32 2.14 -16.85
CA SER A 3 -16.30 1.07 -16.71
C SER A 3 -14.89 1.65 -16.61
N ASN A 4 -14.62 2.74 -17.34
CA ASN A 4 -13.27 3.29 -17.48
C ASN A 4 -12.72 3.83 -16.15
N ILE A 5 -13.57 4.38 -15.27
CA ILE A 5 -13.11 4.84 -13.96
C ILE A 5 -12.67 3.68 -13.06
N LEU A 6 -13.38 2.55 -13.09
CA LEU A 6 -13.00 1.36 -12.32
C LEU A 6 -11.76 0.67 -12.93
N ASP A 7 -11.59 0.72 -14.25
CA ASP A 7 -10.37 0.31 -14.94
C ASP A 7 -9.16 1.17 -14.51
N GLU A 8 -9.35 2.49 -14.45
CA GLU A 8 -8.33 3.45 -14.03
C GLU A 8 -7.94 3.24 -12.56
N GLU A 9 -8.90 3.09 -11.65
CA GLU A 9 -8.62 2.84 -10.23
C GLU A 9 -7.97 1.47 -9.99
N ALA A 10 -8.37 0.42 -10.70
CA ALA A 10 -7.70 -0.87 -10.64
C ALA A 10 -6.24 -0.80 -11.13
N THR A 11 -6.00 -0.04 -12.21
CA THR A 11 -4.64 0.18 -12.74
C THR A 11 -3.80 1.01 -11.78
N LYS A 12 -4.39 2.05 -11.19
CA LYS A 12 -3.74 2.91 -10.20
C LYS A 12 -3.36 2.12 -8.95
N LEU A 13 -4.23 1.23 -8.47
CA LEU A 13 -3.95 0.32 -7.37
C LEU A 13 -2.73 -0.55 -7.66
N GLN A 14 -2.75 -1.31 -8.76
CA GLN A 14 -1.65 -2.22 -9.14
C GLN A 14 -0.33 -1.47 -9.30
N THR A 15 -0.32 -0.35 -10.03
CA THR A 15 0.91 0.41 -10.30
C THR A 15 1.46 1.10 -9.06
N SER A 16 0.58 1.56 -8.16
CA SER A 16 0.99 2.16 -6.90
C SER A 16 1.54 1.12 -5.93
N LEU A 17 0.90 -0.05 -5.82
CA LEU A 17 1.43 -1.18 -5.04
C LEU A 17 2.78 -1.63 -5.58
N ASP A 18 2.92 -1.80 -6.90
CA ASP A 18 4.19 -2.16 -7.54
C ASP A 18 5.29 -1.15 -7.22
N TYR A 19 5.00 0.14 -7.35
CA TYR A 19 5.95 1.21 -7.04
C TYR A 19 6.34 1.27 -5.55
N ILE A 20 5.39 1.18 -4.64
CA ILE A 20 5.64 1.29 -3.20
C ILE A 20 6.42 0.07 -2.72
N ILE A 21 5.98 -1.13 -3.08
CA ILE A 21 6.54 -2.39 -2.56
C ILE A 21 7.92 -2.66 -3.16
N SER A 22 8.12 -2.44 -4.47
CA SER A 22 9.43 -2.66 -5.11
C SER A 22 10.55 -1.77 -4.54
N ARG A 23 10.19 -0.62 -3.96
CA ARG A 23 11.13 0.32 -3.33
C ARG A 23 11.43 0.00 -1.88
N ASN A 24 10.62 -0.83 -1.24
CA ASN A 24 10.81 -1.26 0.13
C ASN A 24 11.53 -2.61 0.14
N TRP A 25 12.86 -2.54 -0.04
CA TRP A 25 13.78 -3.68 -0.09
C TRP A 25 13.86 -4.48 1.22
N ASN A 26 13.45 -3.92 2.35
CA ASN A 26 13.70 -4.51 3.67
C ASN A 26 12.56 -5.43 4.16
N GLY A 27 11.71 -5.86 3.25
CA GLY A 27 10.73 -6.90 3.50
C GLY A 27 9.37 -6.40 3.99
N LEU A 28 8.36 -7.18 3.63
CA LEU A 28 7.06 -7.21 4.29
C LEU A 28 7.28 -7.49 5.79
N SER A 29 6.81 -6.59 6.65
CA SER A 29 6.95 -6.74 8.10
C SER A 29 5.92 -7.73 8.63
N GLU A 30 4.66 -7.44 8.34
CA GLU A 30 3.49 -8.10 8.90
C GLU A 30 2.26 -7.74 8.08
N ILE A 31 1.32 -8.69 7.97
CA ILE A 31 -0.07 -8.42 7.59
C ILE A 31 -0.85 -8.60 8.88
N LEU A 32 -1.25 -7.50 9.51
CA LEU A 32 -1.88 -7.51 10.84
C LEU A 32 -3.31 -8.04 10.75
N ASP A 33 -3.99 -7.67 9.66
CA ASP A 33 -5.28 -8.15 9.21
C ASP A 33 -5.31 -8.14 7.67
N GLU A 34 -6.32 -8.77 7.06
CA GLU A 34 -6.44 -8.86 5.61
C GLU A 34 -6.57 -7.50 4.91
N HIS A 35 -6.87 -6.42 5.63
CA HIS A 35 -7.05 -5.07 5.06
C HIS A 35 -5.82 -4.17 5.23
N THR A 36 -4.80 -4.61 5.96
CA THR A 36 -3.67 -3.78 6.38
C THR A 36 -2.33 -4.49 6.22
N ILE A 37 -1.39 -3.82 5.56
CA ILE A 37 -0.04 -4.32 5.37
C ILE A 37 0.97 -3.34 5.93
N TYR A 38 1.95 -3.88 6.65
CA TYR A 38 3.11 -3.15 7.14
C TYR A 38 4.38 -3.53 6.40
N PHE A 39 5.17 -2.52 6.04
CA PHE A 39 6.48 -2.69 5.41
C PHE A 39 7.54 -1.98 6.23
N LEU A 40 8.71 -2.60 6.35
CA LEU A 40 9.87 -1.93 6.93
C LEU A 40 10.66 -1.27 5.82
N THR A 41 11.12 -0.05 6.09
CA THR A 41 12.07 0.62 5.22
C THR A 41 13.20 1.22 6.04
N SER A 42 14.35 1.37 5.41
CA SER A 42 15.49 2.06 6.00
C SER A 42 15.59 3.46 5.42
N VAL A 43 15.54 4.47 6.29
CA VAL A 43 15.64 5.88 5.91
C VAL A 43 16.88 6.52 6.53
N PRO A 44 17.55 7.46 5.83
CA PRO A 44 18.61 8.24 6.42
C PRO A 44 18.12 9.03 7.64
N GLN A 45 18.91 9.02 8.71
CA GLN A 45 18.66 9.79 9.92
C GLN A 45 19.70 10.91 10.04
N TYR A 46 19.22 12.10 10.42
CA TYR A 46 20.03 13.29 10.62
C TYR A 46 19.80 13.89 12.00
N THR A 47 20.85 14.43 12.59
CA THR A 47 20.81 15.33 13.76
C THR A 47 21.33 16.71 13.36
N GLU A 48 21.38 17.65 14.31
CA GLU A 48 22.01 18.96 14.08
C GLU A 48 23.49 18.86 13.67
N GLU A 49 24.15 17.75 14.00
CA GLU A 49 25.56 17.48 13.67
C GLU A 49 25.73 16.80 12.29
N GLY A 50 24.64 16.44 11.61
CA GLY A 50 24.65 15.83 10.28
C GLY A 50 24.09 14.40 10.25
N PHE A 51 24.51 13.62 9.26
CA PHE A 51 24.06 12.23 9.07
C PHE A 51 24.56 11.34 10.20
N THR A 52 23.64 10.66 10.89
CA THR A 52 23.97 9.80 12.04
C THR A 52 23.82 8.32 11.76
N GLY A 53 23.17 7.94 10.65
CA GLY A 53 22.97 6.56 10.27
C GLY A 53 21.65 6.34 9.55
N PHE A 54 21.16 5.10 9.60
CA PHE A 54 19.86 4.75 9.07
C PHE A 54 18.93 4.29 10.17
N ALA A 55 17.68 4.75 10.13
CA ALA A 55 16.61 4.29 10.99
C ALA A 55 15.70 3.34 10.21
N THR A 56 15.21 2.30 10.88
CA THR A 56 14.11 1.49 10.36
C THR A 56 12.80 2.14 10.76
N ILE A 57 11.93 2.40 9.78
CA ILE A 57 10.59 2.92 10.01
C ILE A 57 9.55 1.96 9.41
N THR A 58 8.37 1.95 10.02
CA THR A 58 7.23 1.17 9.55
C THR A 58 6.35 2.03 8.66
N GLN A 59 6.11 1.59 7.44
CA GLN A 59 5.11 2.13 6.53
C GLN A 59 3.86 1.26 6.57
N MET A 60 2.73 1.83 6.17
CA MET A 60 1.45 1.12 6.18
C MET A 60 0.68 1.36 4.90
N ILE A 61 0.08 0.31 4.37
CA ILE A 61 -0.98 0.38 3.37
C ILE A 61 -2.22 -0.22 4.00
N PHE A 62 -3.34 0.50 4.00
CA PHE A 62 -4.57 0.02 4.62
C PHE A 62 -5.80 0.45 3.84
N PHE A 63 -6.88 -0.29 4.00
CA PHE A 63 -8.20 0.07 3.50
C PHE A 63 -8.97 0.92 4.51
N ASP A 64 -9.34 2.13 4.12
CA ASP A 64 -10.30 2.96 4.85
C ASP A 64 -11.71 2.70 4.33
N GLU A 65 -12.45 1.87 5.07
CA GLU A 65 -13.83 1.52 4.76
C GLU A 65 -14.78 2.73 4.70
N THR A 66 -14.51 3.80 5.45
CA THR A 66 -15.39 4.97 5.55
C THR A 66 -15.29 5.80 4.27
N SER A 67 -14.07 6.04 3.80
CA SER A 67 -13.85 6.80 2.56
C SER A 67 -13.82 5.94 1.30
N LYS A 68 -13.84 4.60 1.44
CA LYS A 68 -13.74 3.63 0.34
C LYS A 68 -12.45 3.79 -0.46
N ARG A 69 -11.34 3.92 0.26
CA ARG A 69 -10.01 4.21 -0.29
C ARG A 69 -8.94 3.29 0.27
N VAL A 70 -7.96 2.95 -0.56
CA VAL A 70 -6.72 2.35 -0.08
C VAL A 70 -5.70 3.47 0.09
N ILE A 71 -5.11 3.53 1.28
CA ILE A 71 -4.27 4.62 1.73
C ILE A 71 -2.89 4.07 2.06
N TYR A 72 -1.87 4.76 1.57
CA TYR A 72 -0.48 4.55 1.94
C TYR A 72 -0.02 5.65 2.90
N THR A 73 0.65 5.28 3.97
CA THR A 73 1.28 6.21 4.91
C THR A 73 2.77 5.93 5.10
N PHE A 74 3.53 7.02 5.14
CA PHE A 74 4.96 7.04 5.33
C PHE A 74 5.32 8.05 6.44
N PRO A 75 5.90 7.62 7.57
CA PRO A 75 6.33 8.55 8.62
C PRO A 75 7.63 9.24 8.17
N ALA A 76 7.49 10.40 7.53
CA ALA A 76 8.60 11.16 6.97
C ALA A 76 9.45 11.89 8.03
N THR A 77 8.84 12.23 9.17
CA THR A 77 9.51 12.81 10.34
C THR A 77 8.86 12.26 11.61
N PRO A 78 9.47 12.43 12.80
CA PRO A 78 8.87 11.95 14.06
C PRO A 78 7.43 12.39 14.30
N ASP A 79 7.07 13.59 13.81
CA ASP A 79 5.73 14.17 13.98
C ASP A 79 4.94 14.27 12.66
N GLY A 80 5.51 13.80 11.54
CA GLY A 80 5.00 14.03 10.19
C GLY A 80 4.76 12.73 9.44
N THR A 81 3.50 12.48 9.10
CA THR A 81 3.11 11.37 8.22
C THR A 81 2.73 11.93 6.85
N VAL A 82 3.38 11.41 5.81
CA VAL A 82 2.97 11.61 4.42
C VAL A 82 1.90 10.57 4.12
N THR A 83 0.75 11.02 3.64
CA THR A 83 -0.37 10.16 3.29
C THR A 83 -0.68 10.29 1.81
N SER A 84 -0.93 9.17 1.14
CA SER A 84 -1.32 9.13 -0.27
C SER A 84 -2.49 8.16 -0.49
N VAL A 85 -3.45 8.57 -1.31
CA VAL A 85 -4.57 7.72 -1.73
C VAL A 85 -4.15 6.97 -2.99
N ILE A 86 -3.92 5.67 -2.86
CA ILE A 86 -3.41 4.83 -3.95
C ILE A 86 -4.53 4.21 -4.79
N ALA A 87 -5.75 4.11 -4.26
CA ALA A 87 -6.95 3.75 -5.01
C ALA A 87 -8.22 4.29 -4.34
N GLU A 88 -9.22 4.61 -5.14
CA GLU A 88 -10.55 5.02 -4.71
C GLU A 88 -11.63 4.04 -5.20
N ASN A 89 -12.85 4.21 -4.67
CA ASN A 89 -14.01 3.38 -5.01
C ASN A 89 -13.84 1.90 -4.63
N ILE A 90 -13.04 1.62 -3.59
CA ILE A 90 -12.79 0.27 -3.10
C ILE A 90 -13.90 -0.09 -2.11
N SER A 91 -14.68 -1.10 -2.43
CA SER A 91 -15.72 -1.64 -1.55
C SER A 91 -15.13 -2.56 -0.49
N ASP A 92 -14.11 -3.32 -0.89
CA ASP A 92 -13.46 -4.37 -0.10
C ASP A 92 -12.11 -4.71 -0.73
N ILE A 93 -11.13 -5.13 0.08
CA ILE A 93 -9.81 -5.58 -0.39
C ILE A 93 -9.12 -6.48 0.62
N ASP A 94 -8.69 -7.65 0.16
CA ASP A 94 -7.91 -8.58 0.96
C ASP A 94 -6.49 -8.65 0.46
N PHE A 95 -5.54 -8.44 1.36
CA PHE A 95 -4.11 -8.60 1.16
C PHE A 95 -3.65 -9.94 1.73
N SER A 96 -2.78 -10.61 0.98
CA SER A 96 -2.19 -11.87 1.42
C SER A 96 -0.75 -12.00 0.96
N ALA A 97 0.10 -12.49 1.84
CA ALA A 97 1.44 -12.92 1.52
C ALA A 97 1.68 -14.29 2.16
N GLY A 98 2.12 -15.26 1.37
CA GLY A 98 2.54 -16.55 1.89
C GLY A 98 3.91 -16.43 2.54
N GLY A 99 4.13 -17.13 3.67
CA GLY A 99 5.42 -17.15 4.37
C GLY A 99 6.60 -17.67 3.53
N GLU A 100 6.33 -18.34 2.40
CA GLU A 100 7.33 -18.85 1.45
C GLU A 100 7.32 -18.11 0.10
N THR A 101 6.47 -17.09 -0.08
CA THR A 101 6.33 -16.38 -1.35
C THR A 101 6.94 -14.98 -1.27
N GLN A 102 7.75 -14.60 -2.26
CA GLN A 102 8.22 -13.23 -2.47
C GLN A 102 7.15 -12.30 -3.07
N TRP A 103 5.87 -12.59 -2.83
CA TRP A 103 4.75 -11.94 -3.47
C TRP A 103 3.73 -11.50 -2.45
N LEU A 104 3.39 -10.22 -2.47
CA LEU A 104 2.16 -9.73 -1.91
C LEU A 104 1.08 -9.85 -2.98
N THR A 105 0.00 -10.53 -2.66
CA THR A 105 -1.19 -10.60 -3.50
C THR A 105 -2.31 -9.76 -2.91
N TYR A 106 -3.22 -9.33 -3.77
CA TYR A 106 -4.46 -8.72 -3.33
C TYR A 106 -5.65 -9.19 -4.17
N ASP A 107 -6.83 -9.18 -3.56
CA ASP A 107 -8.12 -9.32 -4.22
C ASP A 107 -9.02 -8.16 -3.79
N ALA A 108 -9.44 -7.33 -4.75
CA ALA A 108 -10.18 -6.11 -4.49
C ALA A 108 -11.50 -6.07 -5.25
N THR A 109 -12.53 -5.58 -4.56
CA THR A 109 -13.82 -5.24 -5.16
C THR A 109 -13.96 -3.73 -5.21
N LEU A 110 -14.20 -3.18 -6.41
CA LEU A 110 -14.46 -1.77 -6.64
C LEU A 110 -15.94 -1.55 -6.95
N SER A 111 -16.51 -0.45 -6.48
CA SER A 111 -17.89 -0.05 -6.77
C SER A 111 -18.03 1.43 -7.06
N TYR A 112 -18.67 1.79 -8.18
CA TYR A 112 -19.00 3.18 -8.51
C TYR A 112 -20.36 3.27 -9.20
N GLU A 113 -21.27 4.06 -8.65
CA GLU A 113 -22.63 4.28 -9.18
C GLU A 113 -23.39 2.99 -9.58
N GLY A 114 -23.31 1.95 -8.74
CA GLY A 114 -23.98 0.67 -8.97
C GLY A 114 -23.27 -0.28 -9.93
N VAL A 115 -22.13 0.11 -10.50
CA VAL A 115 -21.23 -0.79 -11.23
C VAL A 115 -20.26 -1.41 -10.24
N ILE A 116 -20.07 -2.73 -10.32
CA ILE A 116 -19.13 -3.48 -9.49
C ILE A 116 -18.08 -4.13 -10.37
N ARG A 117 -16.83 -4.13 -9.92
CA ARG A 117 -15.71 -4.81 -10.59
C ARG A 117 -14.82 -5.49 -9.57
N ARG A 118 -14.41 -6.72 -9.87
CA ARG A 118 -13.37 -7.43 -9.12
C ARG A 118 -12.05 -7.37 -9.87
N THR A 119 -10.96 -7.17 -9.15
CA THR A 119 -9.60 -7.19 -9.68
C THR A 119 -8.68 -7.86 -8.66
N ASN A 120 -7.69 -8.59 -9.14
CA ASN A 120 -6.66 -9.16 -8.31
C ASN A 120 -5.30 -8.83 -8.91
N GLY A 121 -4.27 -8.93 -8.09
CA GLY A 121 -2.92 -8.62 -8.50
C GLY A 121 -1.90 -9.26 -7.58
N ALA A 122 -0.66 -9.22 -8.05
CA ALA A 122 0.50 -9.66 -7.30
C ALA A 122 1.64 -8.67 -7.53
N VAL A 123 2.38 -8.39 -6.46
CA VAL A 123 3.54 -7.52 -6.48
C VAL A 123 4.68 -8.22 -5.76
N ARG A 124 5.86 -8.20 -6.38
CA ARG A 124 7.04 -8.85 -5.84
C ARG A 124 7.72 -7.96 -4.81
N PHE A 125 8.14 -8.54 -3.70
CA PHE A 125 9.08 -7.93 -2.76
C PHE A 125 10.36 -8.77 -2.68
N PHE A 126 11.47 -8.14 -2.28
CA PHE A 126 12.81 -8.74 -2.28
C PHE A 126 13.34 -8.97 -0.86
#